data_AF-A0A7K3GL54-F1
#
_entry.id   AF-A0A7K3GL54-F1
#
_cell.length_a   1.000
_cell.length_b   1.000
_cell.length_c   1.000
_cell.angle_alpha   90.00
_cell.angle_beta   90.00
_cell.angle_gamma   90.00
#
_symmetry.space_group_name_H-M   'P 1'
#
loop_
_entity.id
_entity.type
_entity.pdbx_description
1 polymer ?
#
loop_
_entity_poly.entity_id
_entity_poly.type
_entity_poly.pdbx_seq_one_letter_code
_entity_poly.pdbx_strand_id
1 'polypeptide(L)'
;AIAREMHDVLAHRLTLLSVHAGALEFRPDAPREEVVRAAGVIRESAHEALQDLREIIGVLRSAESDDAGGRPQPTLAALDALVTESREAGMKVTLAGRVADPAEVPASVGRTAYRIAQEALTNARKHAPGTEVTVSVGGAPGDGLAMSVRNAPTDGEVPHVPGSGQGLIGLTERAALAGGTLVHGATPDGGFEVRAWLPWG
;
A
#
# COMPACT_ATOMS: atom_id res chain seq x y z
N ALA A 1 -11.79 1.07 14.99
CA ALA A 1 -10.79 0.57 15.97
C ALA A 1 -9.41 1.19 15.66
N ILE A 2 -8.92 1.07 14.43
CA ILE A 2 -7.64 1.63 13.93
C ILE A 2 -7.49 3.14 14.20
N ALA A 3 -8.52 3.95 13.95
CA ALA A 3 -8.46 5.40 14.22
C ALA A 3 -8.19 5.73 15.70
N ARG A 4 -8.56 4.84 16.63
CA ARG A 4 -8.36 5.03 18.08
C ARG A 4 -6.94 4.62 18.48
N GLU A 5 -6.47 3.49 17.95
CA GLU A 5 -5.10 2.99 18.15
C GLU A 5 -4.04 3.93 17.54
N MET A 6 -4.29 4.48 16.35
CA MET A 6 -3.43 5.50 15.75
C MET A 6 -3.48 6.85 16.49
N HIS A 7 -4.64 7.23 17.05
CA HIS A 7 -4.75 8.41 17.90
C HIS A 7 -3.92 8.27 19.18
N ASP A 8 -3.89 7.07 19.78
CA ASP A 8 -3.09 6.77 20.97
C ASP A 8 -1.58 6.86 20.67
N VAL A 9 -1.12 6.37 19.51
CA VAL A 9 0.29 6.49 19.07
C VAL A 9 0.67 7.96 18.84
N LEU A 10 -0.20 8.75 18.19
CA LEU A 10 0.03 10.18 17.94
C LEU A 10 0.11 10.97 19.26
N ALA A 11 -0.83 10.71 20.18
CA ALA A 11 -0.87 11.35 21.50
C ALA A 11 0.40 11.03 22.30
N HIS A 12 0.90 9.80 22.23
CA HIS A 12 2.14 9.39 22.89
C HIS A 12 3.36 10.16 22.35
N ARG A 13 3.52 10.28 21.03
CA ARG A 13 4.66 11.01 20.43
C ARG A 13 4.61 12.52 20.70
N LEU A 14 3.43 13.13 20.65
CA LEU A 14 3.26 14.54 21.00
C LEU A 14 3.58 14.81 22.48
N THR A 15 3.29 13.84 23.35
CA THR A 15 3.68 13.90 24.77
C THR A 15 5.19 13.86 24.92
N LEU A 16 5.88 12.94 24.23
CA LEU A 16 7.35 12.87 24.26
C LEU A 16 8.01 14.14 23.72
N LEU A 17 7.49 14.69 22.62
CA LEU A 17 7.96 15.95 22.05
C LEU A 17 7.79 17.11 23.06
N SER A 18 6.64 17.20 23.71
CA SER A 18 6.37 18.23 24.72
C SER A 18 7.27 18.10 25.96
N VAL A 19 7.55 16.86 26.40
CA VAL A 19 8.48 16.60 27.52
C VAL A 19 9.91 17.03 27.17
N HIS A 20 10.41 16.67 25.98
CA HIS A 20 11.75 17.05 25.56
C HIS A 20 11.89 18.56 25.30
N ALA A 21 10.87 19.19 24.73
CA ALA A 21 10.84 20.64 24.54
C ALA A 21 10.79 21.38 25.89
N GLY A 22 9.93 20.93 26.82
CA GLY A 22 9.85 21.49 28.17
C GLY A 22 11.16 21.30 28.95
N ALA A 23 11.82 20.15 28.82
CA ALA A 23 13.12 19.92 29.47
C ALA A 23 14.21 20.90 29.02
N LEU A 24 14.15 21.38 27.77
CA LEU A 24 15.03 22.43 27.26
C LEU A 24 14.64 23.82 27.79
N GLU A 25 13.34 24.10 27.91
CA GLU A 25 12.83 25.38 28.46
C GLU A 25 13.24 25.59 29.92
N PHE A 26 13.22 24.53 30.74
CA PHE A 26 13.62 24.57 32.16
C PHE A 26 15.14 24.44 32.39
N ARG A 27 15.94 24.26 31.33
CA ARG A 27 17.41 24.18 31.41
C ARG A 27 18.10 25.04 30.35
N PRO A 28 17.98 26.38 30.44
CA PRO A 28 18.62 27.30 29.49
C PRO A 28 20.17 27.18 29.48
N ASP A 29 20.75 26.64 30.56
CA ASP A 29 22.20 26.50 30.75
C ASP A 29 22.73 25.12 30.29
N ALA A 30 21.90 24.32 29.61
CA ALA A 30 22.27 22.96 29.22
C ALA A 30 23.52 22.93 28.31
N PRO A 31 24.42 21.95 28.48
CA PRO A 31 25.57 21.76 27.60
C PRO A 31 25.14 21.67 26.13
N ARG A 32 25.91 22.26 25.21
CA ARG A 32 25.61 22.28 23.77
C ARG A 32 25.30 20.89 23.21
N GLU A 33 26.01 19.87 23.67
CA GLU A 33 25.79 18.47 23.29
C GLU A 33 24.41 17.92 23.72
N GLU A 34 23.91 18.28 24.90
CA GLU A 34 22.57 17.90 25.37
C GLU A 34 21.49 18.59 24.56
N VAL A 35 21.70 19.88 24.25
CA VAL A 35 20.78 20.66 23.39
C VAL A 35 20.69 20.04 22.00
N VAL A 36 21.82 19.66 21.40
CA VAL A 36 21.85 19.01 20.07
C VAL A 36 21.16 17.65 20.11
N ARG A 37 21.38 16.84 21.16
CA ARG A 37 20.70 15.54 21.32
C ARG A 37 19.19 15.71 21.45
N ALA A 38 18.72 16.60 22.32
CA ALA A 38 17.29 16.84 22.52
C ALA A 38 16.61 17.41 21.25
N ALA A 39 17.27 18.33 20.54
CA ALA A 39 16.79 18.83 19.25
C ALA A 39 16.72 17.72 18.18
N GLY A 40 17.64 16.75 18.21
CA GLY A 40 17.60 15.56 17.37
C GLY A 40 16.35 14.72 17.63
N VAL A 41 16.08 14.40 18.90
CA VAL A 41 14.89 13.63 19.31
C VAL A 41 13.60 14.35 18.93
N ILE A 42 13.51 15.67 19.19
CA ILE A 42 12.34 16.48 18.80
C ILE A 42 12.11 16.43 17.28
N ARG A 43 13.18 16.56 16.48
CA ARG A 43 13.09 16.51 15.02
C ARG A 43 12.63 15.14 14.52
N GLU A 44 13.15 14.07 15.09
CA GLU A 44 12.79 12.70 14.74
C GLU A 44 11.34 12.40 15.11
N SER A 45 10.93 12.66 16.35
CA SER A 45 9.54 12.48 16.79
C SER A 45 8.55 13.34 16.01
N ALA A 46 8.92 14.57 15.63
CA ALA A 46 8.09 15.42 14.77
C ALA A 46 7.96 14.85 13.34
N HIS A 47 9.05 14.30 12.80
CA HIS A 47 9.03 13.66 11.49
C HIS A 47 8.12 12.44 11.49
N GLU A 48 8.26 11.56 12.47
CA GLU A 48 7.42 10.37 12.63
C GLU A 48 5.95 10.73 12.82
N ALA A 49 5.63 11.70 13.69
CA ALA A 49 4.25 12.15 13.89
C ALA A 49 3.62 12.72 12.60
N LEU A 50 4.40 13.41 11.76
CA LEU A 50 3.94 13.89 10.46
C LEU A 50 3.71 12.75 9.46
N GLN A 51 4.47 11.66 9.53
CA GLN A 51 4.22 10.47 8.72
C GLN A 51 2.94 9.76 9.17
N ASP A 52 2.79 9.53 10.48
CA ASP A 52 1.60 8.92 11.07
C ASP A 52 0.33 9.74 10.73
N LEU A 53 0.42 11.08 10.79
CA LEU A 53 -0.69 11.96 10.39
C LEU A 53 -1.02 11.88 8.90
N ARG A 54 0.00 11.81 8.02
CA ARG A 54 -0.21 11.63 6.58
C ARG A 54 -0.83 10.27 6.27
N GLU A 55 -0.51 9.26 7.05
CA GLU A 55 -1.07 7.92 6.94
C GLU A 55 -2.54 7.91 7.38
N ILE A 56 -2.87 8.54 8.51
CA ILE A 56 -4.26 8.75 8.94
C ILE A 56 -5.06 9.50 7.88
N ILE A 57 -4.52 10.60 7.35
CA ILE A 57 -5.15 11.35 6.25
C ILE A 57 -5.24 10.49 4.99
N GLY A 58 -4.28 9.61 4.71
CA GLY A 58 -4.32 8.68 3.59
C GLY A 58 -5.42 7.63 3.71
N VAL A 59 -5.62 7.08 4.91
CA VAL A 59 -6.68 6.12 5.24
C VAL A 59 -8.04 6.81 5.23
N LEU A 60 -8.17 7.98 5.85
CA LEU A 60 -9.40 8.79 5.85
C LEU A 60 -9.74 9.25 4.44
N ARG A 61 -8.76 9.73 3.65
CA ARG A 61 -8.97 10.07 2.24
C ARG A 61 -9.38 8.84 1.45
N SER A 62 -8.86 7.66 1.76
CA SER A 62 -9.26 6.39 1.12
C SER A 62 -10.66 5.90 1.53
N ALA A 63 -11.18 6.34 2.68
CA ALA A 63 -12.54 6.11 3.16
C ALA A 63 -13.53 7.19 2.69
N GLU A 64 -13.06 8.43 2.47
CA GLU A 64 -13.80 9.58 1.93
C GLU A 64 -13.65 9.73 0.40
N SER A 65 -12.97 8.79 -0.27
CA SER A 65 -12.78 8.78 -1.74
C SER A 65 -14.07 8.48 -2.54
N ASP A 66 -15.23 8.58 -1.92
CA ASP A 66 -16.48 8.72 -2.66
C ASP A 66 -16.72 10.16 -3.16
N ASP A 67 -15.95 11.20 -2.75
CA ASP A 67 -16.23 12.56 -3.27
C ASP A 67 -15.09 13.61 -3.33
N ALA A 68 -13.91 13.40 -2.73
CA ALA A 68 -12.89 14.47 -2.67
C ALA A 68 -11.94 14.53 -3.89
N GLY A 69 -12.45 14.90 -5.07
CA GLY A 69 -11.59 15.30 -6.20
C GLY A 69 -12.18 15.24 -7.61
N GLY A 70 -13.43 14.79 -7.80
CA GLY A 70 -14.16 14.80 -9.08
C GLY A 70 -13.56 13.95 -10.21
N ARG A 71 -12.37 13.37 -10.03
CA ARG A 71 -11.79 12.42 -11.00
C ARG A 71 -12.31 11.03 -10.66
N PRO A 72 -12.98 10.34 -11.61
CA PRO A 72 -13.41 8.97 -11.39
C PRO A 72 -12.19 8.10 -11.05
N GLN A 73 -12.30 7.29 -9.99
CA GLN A 73 -11.24 6.37 -9.62
C GLN A 73 -11.03 5.32 -10.74
N PRO A 74 -9.78 4.92 -11.03
CA PRO A 74 -9.51 3.89 -12.01
C PRO A 74 -10.21 2.57 -11.65
N THR A 75 -10.89 1.97 -12.62
CA THR A 75 -11.52 0.65 -12.50
C THR A 75 -10.67 -0.40 -13.22
N LEU A 76 -11.19 -1.62 -13.36
CA LEU A 76 -10.51 -2.68 -14.10
C LEU A 76 -10.22 -2.30 -15.57
N ALA A 77 -11.01 -1.40 -16.16
CA ALA A 77 -10.78 -0.87 -17.50
C ALA A 77 -9.43 -0.14 -17.65
N ALA A 78 -8.86 0.36 -16.55
CA ALA A 78 -7.55 1.02 -16.55
C ALA A 78 -6.37 0.04 -16.37
N LEU A 79 -6.61 -1.27 -16.22
CA LEU A 79 -5.56 -2.25 -15.97
C LEU A 79 -4.53 -2.29 -17.12
N ASP A 80 -4.98 -2.16 -18.37
CA ASP A 80 -4.08 -2.13 -19.53
C ASP A 80 -3.15 -0.94 -19.53
N ALA A 81 -3.66 0.24 -19.14
CA ALA A 81 -2.85 1.44 -19.00
C ALA A 81 -1.81 1.25 -17.89
N LEU A 82 -2.21 0.72 -16.73
CA LEU A 82 -1.31 0.43 -15.61
C LEU A 82 -0.19 -0.56 -16.00
N VAL A 83 -0.51 -1.61 -16.74
CA VAL A 83 0.49 -2.56 -17.26
C VAL A 83 1.43 -1.89 -18.25
N THR A 84 0.91 -1.03 -19.11
CA THR A 84 1.70 -0.26 -20.09
C THR A 84 2.67 0.69 -19.39
N GLU A 85 2.19 1.49 -18.45
CA GLU A 85 3.01 2.40 -17.64
C GLU A 85 4.11 1.64 -16.87
N SER A 86 3.79 0.45 -16.34
CA SER A 86 4.76 -0.39 -15.64
C SER A 86 5.87 -0.88 -16.57
N ARG A 87 5.54 -1.23 -17.82
CA ARG A 87 6.50 -1.62 -18.85
C ARG A 87 7.38 -0.44 -19.29
N GLU A 88 6.78 0.73 -19.47
CA GLU A 88 7.52 1.97 -19.77
C GLU A 88 8.49 2.35 -18.66
N ALA A 89 8.13 2.05 -17.40
CA ALA A 89 9.02 2.18 -16.24
C ALA A 89 10.08 1.07 -16.13
N GLY A 90 10.22 0.20 -17.13
CA GLY A 90 11.27 -0.81 -17.23
C GLY A 90 10.93 -2.20 -16.65
N MET A 91 9.68 -2.44 -16.23
CA MET A 91 9.27 -3.76 -15.75
C MET A 91 8.96 -4.74 -16.89
N LYS A 92 9.27 -6.02 -16.69
CA LYS A 92 8.85 -7.10 -17.60
C LYS A 92 7.48 -7.63 -17.16
N VAL A 93 6.40 -7.02 -17.64
CA VAL A 93 5.03 -7.40 -17.23
C VAL A 93 4.32 -8.17 -18.34
N THR A 94 3.78 -9.34 -18.05
CA THR A 94 2.95 -10.16 -18.93
C THR A 94 1.51 -10.17 -18.43
N LEU A 95 0.53 -9.87 -19.30
CA LEU A 95 -0.89 -9.93 -18.97
C LEU A 95 -1.49 -11.18 -19.61
N ALA A 96 -1.65 -12.25 -18.83
CA ALA A 96 -1.96 -13.59 -19.29
C ALA A 96 -3.46 -13.94 -19.30
N GLY A 97 -4.28 -13.22 -18.54
CA GLY A 97 -5.73 -13.42 -18.46
C GLY A 97 -6.46 -12.09 -18.44
N ARG A 98 -7.63 -12.04 -19.10
CA ARG A 98 -8.51 -10.87 -19.15
C ARG A 98 -9.96 -11.31 -18.95
N VAL A 99 -10.76 -10.45 -18.32
CA VAL A 99 -12.22 -10.52 -18.46
C VAL A 99 -12.62 -10.08 -19.87
N ALA A 100 -13.73 -10.61 -20.38
CA ALA A 100 -14.20 -10.30 -21.73
C ALA A 100 -14.52 -8.80 -21.91
N ASP A 101 -15.26 -8.22 -20.96
CA ASP A 101 -15.52 -6.79 -20.90
C ASP A 101 -15.24 -6.25 -19.47
N PRO A 102 -14.14 -5.50 -19.27
CA PRO A 102 -13.84 -4.84 -18.00
C PRO A 102 -14.90 -3.83 -17.55
N ALA A 103 -15.75 -3.32 -18.45
CA ALA A 103 -16.82 -2.38 -18.12
C ALA A 103 -18.03 -3.04 -17.46
N GLU A 104 -18.22 -4.36 -17.66
CA GLU A 104 -19.28 -5.13 -16.99
C GLU A 104 -18.95 -5.44 -15.52
N VAL A 105 -17.69 -5.30 -15.11
CA VAL A 105 -17.28 -5.49 -13.72
C VAL A 105 -17.82 -4.35 -12.87
N PRO A 106 -18.54 -4.63 -11.76
CA PRO A 106 -19.04 -3.60 -10.87
C PRO A 106 -17.93 -2.66 -10.44
N ALA A 107 -18.20 -1.34 -10.47
CA ALA A 107 -17.15 -0.34 -10.30
C ALA A 107 -16.39 -0.49 -8.96
N SER A 108 -17.05 -0.91 -7.88
CA SER A 108 -16.41 -1.21 -6.59
C SER A 108 -15.41 -2.37 -6.68
N VAL A 109 -15.81 -3.46 -7.34
CA VAL A 109 -14.98 -4.65 -7.60
C VAL A 109 -13.79 -4.26 -8.48
N GLY A 110 -14.05 -3.54 -9.57
CA GLY A 110 -13.02 -3.08 -10.50
C GLY A 110 -12.00 -2.15 -9.85
N ARG A 111 -12.42 -1.24 -8.97
CA ARG A 111 -11.50 -0.36 -8.21
C ARG A 111 -10.61 -1.17 -7.26
N THR A 112 -11.18 -2.14 -6.55
CA THR A 112 -10.41 -3.01 -5.63
C THR A 112 -9.40 -3.85 -6.41
N ALA A 113 -9.81 -4.47 -7.52
CA ALA A 113 -8.94 -5.21 -8.41
C ALA A 113 -7.80 -4.34 -8.98
N TYR A 114 -8.11 -3.13 -9.44
CA TYR A 114 -7.09 -2.18 -9.93
C TYR A 114 -6.07 -1.84 -8.83
N ARG A 115 -6.53 -1.57 -7.61
CA ARG A 115 -5.63 -1.27 -6.47
C ARG A 115 -4.74 -2.45 -6.10
N ILE A 116 -5.27 -3.68 -6.15
CA ILE A 116 -4.49 -4.90 -5.93
C ILE A 116 -3.37 -5.00 -6.97
N ALA A 117 -3.71 -4.84 -8.26
CA ALA A 117 -2.72 -4.87 -9.33
C ALA A 117 -1.65 -3.78 -9.16
N GLN A 118 -2.05 -2.55 -8.82
CA GLN A 118 -1.13 -1.42 -8.64
C GLN A 118 -0.13 -1.64 -7.50
N GLU A 119 -0.60 -2.07 -6.34
CA GLU A 119 0.26 -2.34 -5.18
C GLU A 119 1.18 -3.54 -5.46
N ALA A 120 0.64 -4.61 -6.06
CA ALA A 120 1.42 -5.79 -6.39
C ALA A 120 2.53 -5.50 -7.41
N LEU A 121 2.25 -4.70 -8.46
CA LEU A 121 3.26 -4.25 -9.42
C LEU A 121 4.30 -3.33 -8.75
N THR A 122 3.85 -2.44 -7.87
CA THR A 122 4.76 -1.57 -7.09
C THR A 122 5.69 -2.41 -6.21
N ASN A 123 5.17 -3.44 -5.56
CA ASN A 123 5.94 -4.33 -4.70
C ASN A 123 6.90 -5.21 -5.52
N ALA A 124 6.47 -5.76 -6.65
CA ALA A 124 7.35 -6.50 -7.55
C ALA A 124 8.52 -5.61 -8.04
N ARG A 125 8.26 -4.34 -8.38
CA ARG A 125 9.32 -3.40 -8.76
C ARG A 125 10.32 -3.14 -7.64
N LYS A 126 9.85 -3.03 -6.39
CA LYS A 126 10.68 -2.77 -5.21
C LYS A 126 11.47 -3.99 -4.76
N HIS A 127 10.85 -5.15 -4.75
CA HIS A 127 11.34 -6.36 -4.08
C HIS A 127 11.81 -7.45 -5.04
N ALA A 128 11.49 -7.37 -6.33
CA ALA A 128 11.95 -8.30 -7.34
C ALA A 128 12.35 -7.61 -8.66
N PRO A 129 13.24 -6.60 -8.60
CA PRO A 129 13.60 -5.81 -9.77
C PRO A 129 14.16 -6.68 -10.90
N GLY A 130 13.71 -6.44 -12.14
CA GLY A 130 14.19 -7.13 -13.33
C GLY A 130 13.60 -8.52 -13.61
N THR A 131 12.82 -9.06 -12.67
CA THR A 131 12.08 -10.32 -12.84
C THR A 131 10.84 -10.14 -13.72
N GLU A 132 10.35 -11.22 -14.33
CA GLU A 132 9.06 -11.22 -15.02
C GLU A 132 7.92 -11.20 -14.00
N VAL A 133 6.91 -10.36 -14.25
CA VAL A 133 5.68 -10.26 -13.48
C VAL A 133 4.50 -10.64 -14.36
N THR A 134 3.76 -11.68 -13.98
CA THR A 134 2.54 -12.11 -14.65
C THR A 134 1.32 -11.58 -13.91
N VAL A 135 0.47 -10.84 -14.61
CA VAL A 135 -0.86 -10.42 -14.16
C VAL A 135 -1.89 -11.27 -14.89
N SER A 136 -2.84 -11.82 -14.15
CA SER A 136 -4.00 -12.53 -14.70
C SER A 136 -5.26 -12.00 -14.03
N VAL A 137 -6.29 -11.70 -14.83
CA VAL A 137 -7.62 -11.39 -14.32
C VAL A 137 -8.66 -12.15 -15.14
N GLY A 138 -9.62 -12.78 -14.47
CA GLY A 138 -10.68 -13.54 -15.12
C GLY A 138 -11.89 -13.62 -14.22
N GLY A 139 -13.05 -13.94 -14.81
CA GLY A 139 -14.30 -13.99 -14.06
C GLY A 139 -15.50 -13.70 -14.95
N ALA A 140 -16.67 -13.88 -14.37
CA ALA A 140 -17.96 -13.59 -14.98
C ALA A 140 -18.97 -13.17 -13.91
N PRO A 141 -20.07 -12.47 -14.29
CA PRO A 141 -21.20 -12.24 -13.40
C PRO A 141 -21.68 -13.56 -12.76
N GLY A 142 -21.91 -13.57 -11.45
CA GLY A 142 -22.30 -14.75 -10.66
C GLY A 142 -21.14 -15.62 -10.17
N ASP A 143 -20.03 -15.72 -10.91
CA ASP A 143 -18.87 -16.56 -10.56
C ASP A 143 -17.81 -15.80 -9.75
N GLY A 144 -17.82 -14.46 -9.83
CA GLY A 144 -16.82 -13.59 -9.21
C GLY A 144 -15.66 -13.26 -10.13
N LEU A 145 -14.80 -12.36 -9.64
CA LEU A 145 -13.59 -11.90 -10.30
C LEU A 145 -12.37 -12.49 -9.57
N ALA A 146 -11.62 -13.34 -10.27
CA ALA A 146 -10.33 -13.86 -9.81
C ALA A 146 -9.19 -13.03 -10.42
N MET A 147 -8.21 -12.68 -9.59
CA MET A 147 -7.00 -11.97 -10.00
C MET A 147 -5.77 -12.63 -9.39
N SER A 148 -4.69 -12.73 -10.17
CA SER A 148 -3.36 -13.02 -9.64
C SER A 148 -2.30 -12.08 -10.20
N VAL A 149 -1.34 -11.72 -9.35
CA VAL A 149 -0.12 -11.01 -9.74
C VAL A 149 1.05 -11.76 -9.15
N ARG A 150 1.95 -12.25 -10.00
CA ARG A 150 3.05 -13.12 -9.62
C ARG A 150 4.36 -12.65 -10.22
N ASN A 151 5.41 -12.49 -9.43
CA ASN A 151 6.76 -12.30 -9.95
C ASN A 151 7.59 -13.58 -9.83
N ALA A 152 8.49 -13.78 -10.78
CA ALA A 152 9.49 -14.84 -10.74
C ALA A 152 10.48 -14.65 -9.57
N PRO A 153 11.21 -15.71 -9.15
CA PRO A 153 12.31 -15.60 -8.21
C PRO A 153 13.36 -14.60 -8.68
N THR A 154 14.04 -13.96 -7.73
CA THR A 154 15.15 -13.03 -7.99
C THR A 154 16.48 -13.78 -8.08
N ASP A 155 17.26 -13.51 -9.11
CA ASP A 155 18.63 -14.01 -9.25
C ASP A 155 19.61 -13.16 -8.41
N GLY A 156 19.44 -13.11 -7.09
CA GLY A 156 20.37 -12.39 -6.20
C GLY A 156 19.79 -11.92 -4.87
N GLU A 157 20.64 -11.31 -4.06
CA GLU A 157 20.28 -10.66 -2.80
C GLU A 157 19.42 -9.43 -3.10
N VAL A 158 18.16 -9.46 -2.65
CA VAL A 158 17.27 -8.30 -2.74
C VAL A 158 17.70 -7.30 -1.67
N PRO A 159 17.97 -6.03 -2.02
CA PRO A 159 18.25 -5.00 -1.03
C PRO A 159 17.12 -4.96 0.00
N HIS A 160 17.45 -4.96 1.29
CA HIS A 160 16.45 -4.81 2.34
C HIS A 160 15.85 -3.39 2.26
N VAL A 161 14.78 -3.23 1.50
CA VAL A 161 14.03 -1.99 1.41
C VAL A 161 13.14 -1.91 2.66
N PRO A 162 13.29 -0.89 3.53
CA PRO A 162 12.35 -0.68 4.63
C PRO A 162 10.95 -0.45 4.06
N GLY A 163 10.06 -1.38 4.34
CA GLY A 163 8.64 -1.30 3.98
C GLY A 163 7.82 -1.61 5.21
N SER A 164 6.75 -0.86 5.45
CA SER A 164 5.89 -1.05 6.61
C SER A 164 5.12 -2.39 6.60
N GLY A 165 5.13 -3.12 5.47
CA GLY A 165 4.34 -4.33 5.25
C GLY A 165 2.82 -4.08 5.19
N GLN A 166 2.39 -2.83 5.38
CA GLN A 166 0.98 -2.48 5.57
C GLN A 166 0.17 -2.46 4.27
N GLY A 167 0.81 -2.29 3.10
CA GLY A 167 0.11 -2.18 1.82
C GLY A 167 -0.74 -3.41 1.50
N LEU A 168 -0.18 -4.62 1.66
CA LEU A 168 -0.90 -5.87 1.44
C LEU A 168 -1.92 -6.18 2.55
N ILE A 169 -1.65 -5.75 3.79
CA ILE A 169 -2.60 -5.89 4.91
C ILE A 169 -3.86 -5.06 4.63
N GLY A 170 -3.71 -3.78 4.27
CA GLY A 170 -4.85 -2.91 3.95
C GLY A 170 -5.62 -3.38 2.71
N LEU A 171 -4.95 -4.00 1.73
CA LEU A 171 -5.64 -4.62 0.60
C LEU A 171 -6.41 -5.88 0.99
N THR A 172 -5.88 -6.68 1.92
CA THR A 172 -6.57 -7.87 2.46
C THR A 172 -7.86 -7.47 3.15
N GLU A 173 -7.80 -6.45 4.02
CA GLU A 173 -8.98 -5.90 4.69
C GLU A 173 -10.01 -5.35 3.70
N ARG A 174 -9.54 -4.60 2.68
CA ARG A 174 -10.42 -4.07 1.62
C ARG A 174 -11.12 -5.17 0.84
N ALA A 175 -10.41 -6.23 0.46
CA ALA A 175 -11.01 -7.37 -0.22
C ALA A 175 -12.08 -8.03 0.66
N ALA A 176 -11.80 -8.22 1.95
CA ALA A 176 -12.75 -8.77 2.91
C ALA A 176 -14.00 -7.89 3.09
N LEU A 177 -13.85 -6.56 3.17
CA LEU A 177 -14.98 -5.62 3.24
C LEU A 177 -15.87 -5.66 1.99
N ALA A 178 -15.30 -6.00 0.84
CA ALA A 178 -16.04 -6.21 -0.39
C ALA A 178 -16.69 -7.62 -0.48
N GLY A 179 -16.58 -8.45 0.56
CA GLY A 179 -17.06 -9.84 0.55
C GLY A 179 -16.14 -10.81 -0.21
N GLY A 180 -14.94 -10.38 -0.55
CA GLY A 180 -13.93 -11.17 -1.25
C GLY A 180 -12.83 -11.70 -0.34
N THR A 181 -11.78 -12.21 -0.95
CA THR A 181 -10.59 -12.74 -0.29
C THR A 181 -9.33 -12.27 -1.00
N LEU A 182 -8.24 -12.12 -0.25
CA LEU A 182 -6.91 -11.89 -0.80
C LEU A 182 -5.90 -12.70 0.02
N VAL A 183 -5.05 -13.42 -0.68
CA VAL A 183 -3.93 -14.17 -0.11
C VAL A 183 -2.65 -13.75 -0.81
N HIS A 184 -1.56 -13.67 -0.06
CA HIS A 184 -0.27 -13.31 -0.62
C HIS A 184 0.86 -14.06 0.08
N GLY A 185 1.94 -14.35 -0.64
CA GLY A 185 3.09 -15.02 -0.05
C GLY A 185 4.13 -15.46 -1.06
N ALA A 186 5.25 -15.96 -0.54
CA ALA A 186 6.28 -16.59 -1.35
C ALA A 186 5.74 -17.87 -2.01
N THR A 187 6.13 -18.11 -3.26
CA THR A 187 5.78 -19.34 -3.98
C THR A 187 6.86 -20.41 -3.80
N PRO A 188 6.56 -21.70 -3.97
CA PRO A 188 7.53 -22.78 -3.77
C PRO A 188 8.77 -22.70 -4.67
N ASP A 189 8.66 -22.02 -5.82
CA ASP A 189 9.76 -21.78 -6.75
C ASP A 189 10.54 -20.49 -6.46
N GLY A 190 10.29 -19.84 -5.31
CA GLY A 190 11.03 -18.67 -4.85
C GLY A 190 10.52 -17.32 -5.35
N GLY A 191 9.41 -17.30 -6.09
CA GLY A 191 8.71 -16.08 -6.46
C GLY A 191 7.81 -15.54 -5.34
N PHE A 192 6.99 -14.55 -5.67
CA PHE A 192 5.94 -14.04 -4.79
C PHE A 192 4.65 -13.89 -5.57
N GLU A 193 3.52 -14.23 -4.95
CA GLU A 193 2.22 -14.17 -5.58
C GLU A 193 1.21 -13.48 -4.66
N VAL A 194 0.41 -12.60 -5.26
CA VAL A 194 -0.84 -12.07 -4.69
C VAL A 194 -2.00 -12.66 -5.48
N ARG A 195 -2.94 -13.31 -4.80
CA ARG A 195 -4.18 -13.81 -5.40
C ARG A 195 -5.37 -13.21 -4.69
N ALA A 196 -6.37 -12.80 -5.45
CA ALA A 196 -7.61 -12.27 -4.93
C ALA A 196 -8.81 -12.88 -5.64
N TRP A 197 -9.90 -13.04 -4.90
CA TRP A 197 -11.23 -13.29 -5.44
C TRP A 197 -12.19 -12.24 -4.90
N LEU A 198 -12.98 -11.61 -5.77
CA LEU A 198 -13.94 -10.57 -5.41
C LEU A 198 -15.32 -10.96 -5.95
N PRO A 199 -16.40 -10.75 -5.20
CA PRO A 199 -17.73 -11.09 -5.69
C PRO A 199 -18.14 -10.20 -6.86
N TRP A 200 -18.61 -10.83 -7.92
CA TRP A 200 -19.19 -10.19 -9.09
C TRP A 200 -20.63 -10.69 -9.16
N GLY A 201 -21.57 -9.83 -8.77
CA GLY A 201 -23.00 -10.14 -8.73
C GLY A 201 -23.63 -10.36 -10.10
#